data_AF-A0A2P2LP29-F1
#
_entry.id   AF-A0A2P2LP29-F1
#
_cell.length_a   1.000
_cell.length_b   1.000
_cell.length_c   1.000
_cell.angle_alpha   90.00
_cell.angle_beta   90.00
_cell.angle_gamma   90.00
#
_symmetry.space_group_name_H-M   'P 1'
#
loop_
_entity.id
_entity.type
_entity.pdbx_description
1 polymer ?
#
loop_
_entity_poly.entity_id
_entity_poly.type
_entity_poly.pdbx_seq_one_letter_code
_entity_poly.pdbx_strand_id
1 'polypeptide(L)'
;MGIIEKIKEIEAEMARTQKNKATEYHLGQLKAKIAKLRTQLLEPPKGSKGGGDGFEVTKYGHGRVALIGFPSVGKSTLLTLLTGTHSEAASYEFTTLTCIPGIINYNDTKIQLLDLPGIIEGASEGKGRGRQVIAVAKSSDLVLMVLDASKSEGHRQILTRELEAVGLRLNKRPPQVCFSVVYKYI
;
A
#
# COMPACT_ATOMS: atom_id res chain seq x y z
N MET A 1 -5.22 17.71 -17.62
CA MET A 1 -4.84 16.29 -17.58
C MET A 1 -4.32 15.94 -16.19
N GLY A 2 -5.05 15.11 -15.45
CA GLY A 2 -4.71 14.70 -14.09
C GLY A 2 -3.47 13.79 -14.05
N ILE A 3 -2.85 13.65 -12.87
CA ILE A 3 -1.71 12.73 -12.67
C ILE A 3 -2.10 11.29 -13.01
N ILE A 4 -3.33 10.90 -12.68
CA ILE A 4 -3.88 9.56 -12.95
C ILE A 4 -3.99 9.30 -14.46
N GLU A 5 -4.47 10.28 -15.22
CA GLU A 5 -4.57 10.18 -16.69
C GLU A 5 -3.18 10.00 -17.31
N LYS A 6 -2.19 10.79 -16.86
CA LYS A 6 -0.78 10.65 -17.30
C LYS A 6 -0.23 9.25 -17.03
N ILE A 7 -0.55 8.66 -15.87
CA ILE A 7 -0.11 7.30 -15.55
C ILE A 7 -0.76 6.30 -16.51
N LYS A 8 -2.08 6.39 -16.73
CA LYS A 8 -2.82 5.50 -17.64
C LYS A 8 -2.29 5.57 -19.08
N GLU A 9 -1.97 6.76 -19.57
CA GLU A 9 -1.39 6.94 -20.91
C GLU A 9 -0.02 6.27 -21.03
N ILE A 10 0.87 6.47 -20.06
CA ILE A 10 2.21 5.85 -20.09
C ILE A 10 2.09 4.32 -19.96
N GLU A 11 1.17 3.82 -19.12
CA GLU A 11 0.92 2.38 -19.00
C GLU A 11 0.39 1.77 -20.32
N ALA A 12 -0.51 2.45 -21.01
CA ALA A 12 -1.00 2.05 -22.33
C ALA A 12 0.12 2.08 -23.38
N GLU A 13 0.98 3.10 -23.34
CA GLU A 13 2.14 3.21 -24.23
C GLU A 13 3.15 2.07 -23.99
N MET A 14 3.44 1.76 -22.72
CA MET A 14 4.32 0.64 -22.38
C MET A 14 3.74 -0.71 -22.80
N ALA A 15 2.42 -0.90 -22.70
CA ALA A 15 1.75 -2.14 -23.07
C ALA A 15 1.81 -2.44 -24.57
N ARG A 16 1.72 -1.40 -25.43
CA ARG A 16 1.82 -1.56 -26.90
C ARG A 16 3.27 -1.65 -27.41
N THR A 17 4.25 -1.24 -26.61
CA THR A 17 5.65 -1.15 -27.06
C THR A 17 6.37 -2.49 -26.85
N GLN A 18 6.82 -3.11 -27.94
CA GLN A 18 7.65 -4.31 -27.85
C GLN A 18 9.04 -3.97 -27.31
N LYS A 19 9.54 -4.75 -26.36
CA LYS A 19 10.89 -4.59 -25.80
C LYS A 19 11.95 -5.13 -26.77
N ASN A 20 12.80 -4.24 -27.30
CA ASN A 20 13.94 -4.57 -28.15
C ASN A 20 15.06 -3.52 -27.97
N LYS A 21 16.23 -3.75 -28.58
CA LYS A 21 17.41 -2.87 -28.46
C LYS A 21 17.13 -1.40 -28.82
N ALA A 22 16.19 -1.14 -29.73
CA ALA A 22 15.82 0.22 -30.15
C ALA A 22 14.87 0.90 -29.15
N THR A 23 14.02 0.14 -28.46
CA THR A 23 12.97 0.65 -27.56
C THR A 23 13.35 0.61 -26.09
N GLU A 24 14.43 -0.08 -25.70
CA GLU A 24 14.84 -0.25 -24.30
C GLU A 24 15.10 1.07 -23.57
N TYR A 25 15.75 2.02 -24.23
CA TYR A 25 16.00 3.35 -23.66
C TYR A 25 14.70 4.10 -23.39
N HIS A 26 13.77 4.08 -24.35
CA HIS A 26 12.45 4.70 -24.22
C HIS A 26 11.64 4.06 -23.09
N LEU A 27 11.57 2.73 -23.05
CA LEU A 27 10.92 1.98 -21.97
C LEU A 27 11.53 2.31 -20.59
N GLY A 28 12.85 2.52 -20.52
CA GLY A 28 13.53 2.99 -19.32
C GLY A 28 13.04 4.38 -18.87
N GLN A 29 12.92 5.32 -19.81
CA GLN A 29 12.38 6.65 -19.52
C GLN A 29 10.92 6.60 -19.07
N LEU A 30 10.08 5.79 -19.72
CA LEU A 30 8.67 5.63 -19.34
C LEU A 30 8.54 5.06 -17.91
N LYS A 31 9.35 4.06 -17.56
CA LYS A 31 9.41 3.52 -16.18
C LYS A 31 9.81 4.58 -15.17
N ALA A 32 10.84 5.39 -15.46
CA ALA A 32 11.26 6.48 -14.59
C ALA A 32 10.17 7.54 -14.41
N LYS A 33 9.45 7.89 -15.50
CA LYS A 33 8.31 8.83 -15.46
C LYS A 33 7.17 8.30 -14.59
N ILE A 34 6.76 7.03 -14.77
CA ILE A 34 5.74 6.40 -13.92
C ILE A 34 6.14 6.42 -12.45
N ALA A 35 7.39 6.05 -12.13
CA ALA A 35 7.87 6.02 -10.75
C ALA A 35 7.79 7.42 -10.10
N LYS A 36 8.15 8.47 -10.83
CA LYS A 36 8.05 9.86 -10.37
C LYS A 36 6.59 10.28 -10.14
N LEU A 37 5.69 9.98 -11.08
CA LEU A 37 4.26 10.32 -10.97
C LEU A 37 3.56 9.60 -9.82
N ARG A 38 3.85 8.30 -9.63
CA ARG A 38 3.33 7.52 -8.50
C ARG A 38 3.83 8.06 -7.16
N THR A 39 5.08 8.51 -7.09
CA THR A 39 5.61 9.16 -5.88
C THR A 39 4.85 10.46 -5.58
N GLN A 40 4.56 11.27 -6.59
CA GLN A 40 3.78 12.51 -6.44
C GLN A 40 2.34 12.27 -5.95
N LEU A 41 1.70 11.16 -6.35
CA LEU A 41 0.37 10.80 -5.82
C LEU A 41 0.38 10.47 -4.33
N LEU A 42 1.54 10.05 -3.80
CA LEU A 42 1.72 9.62 -2.42
C LEU A 42 2.24 10.77 -1.53
N GLU A 43 2.92 11.76 -2.10
CA GLU A 43 3.33 12.97 -1.37
C GLU A 43 2.12 13.83 -1.02
N PRO A 44 2.07 14.43 0.18
CA PRO A 44 1.03 15.42 0.50
C PRO A 44 1.22 16.65 -0.40
N PRO A 45 0.15 17.36 -0.80
CA PRO A 45 0.27 18.55 -1.63
C PRO A 45 1.17 19.58 -0.93
N LYS A 46 2.21 20.04 -1.64
CA LYS A 46 3.13 21.08 -1.15
C LYS A 46 2.34 22.36 -0.85
N GLY A 47 2.08 22.64 0.42
CA GLY A 47 1.36 23.85 0.86
C GLY A 47 0.42 23.64 2.05
N SER A 48 0.06 22.40 2.39
CA SER A 48 -0.79 22.14 3.56
C SER A 48 0.00 22.16 4.88
N LYS A 49 0.44 23.35 5.31
CA LYS A 49 0.67 23.63 6.74
C LYS A 49 -0.70 23.90 7.36
N GLY A 50 -1.43 22.85 7.72
CA GLY A 50 -2.74 23.01 8.34
C GLY A 50 -3.54 21.72 8.32
N GLY A 51 -3.62 21.07 9.48
CA GLY A 51 -4.76 20.28 9.94
C GLY A 51 -5.50 19.42 8.93
N GLY A 52 -4.79 18.61 8.14
CA GLY A 52 -5.44 17.42 7.61
C GLY A 52 -5.59 16.46 8.77
N ASP A 53 -6.83 16.10 9.13
CA ASP A 53 -7.11 15.05 10.12
C ASP A 53 -6.10 13.92 9.93
N GLY A 54 -5.22 13.74 10.91
CA GLY A 54 -4.23 12.67 10.86
C GLY A 54 -4.98 11.35 10.91
N PHE A 55 -5.13 10.69 9.77
CA PHE A 55 -5.65 9.31 9.67
C PHE A 55 -4.60 8.30 10.16
N GLU A 56 -4.03 8.55 11.34
CA GLU A 56 -3.00 7.74 11.95
C GLU A 56 -3.64 6.88 13.04
N VAL A 57 -3.83 5.59 12.76
CA VAL A 57 -4.06 4.64 13.86
C VAL A 57 -2.81 4.69 14.70
N THR A 58 -2.92 5.08 15.97
CA THR A 58 -1.78 5.10 16.89
C THR A 58 -1.19 3.70 16.99
N LYS A 59 0.15 3.60 16.87
CA LYS A 59 0.85 2.33 17.04
C LYS A 59 0.67 1.86 18.47
N TYR A 60 0.14 0.66 18.62
CA TYR A 60 -0.10 0.03 19.91
C TYR A 60 0.65 -1.29 19.98
N GLY A 61 1.36 -1.52 21.08
CA GLY A 61 2.16 -2.72 21.29
C GLY A 61 3.48 -2.71 20.53
N HIS A 62 4.05 -3.90 20.34
CA HIS A 62 5.41 -4.10 19.83
C HIS A 62 5.47 -4.30 18.32
N GLY A 63 4.36 -4.70 17.69
CA GLY A 63 4.30 -4.96 16.26
C GLY A 63 2.94 -4.63 15.68
N ARG A 64 2.92 -4.31 14.38
CA ARG A 64 1.71 -4.00 13.62
C ARG A 64 1.62 -4.88 12.38
N VAL A 65 0.47 -5.52 12.19
CA VAL A 65 0.16 -6.37 11.04
C VAL A 65 -1.05 -5.81 10.31
N ALA A 66 -0.91 -5.53 9.02
CA ALA A 66 -2.01 -5.14 8.15
C ALA A 66 -2.58 -6.36 7.40
N LEU A 67 -3.86 -6.64 7.59
CA LEU A 67 -4.59 -7.66 6.84
C LEU A 67 -5.07 -7.08 5.51
N ILE A 68 -4.79 -7.76 4.42
CA ILE A 68 -5.23 -7.37 3.07
C ILE A 68 -5.88 -8.53 2.35
N GLY A 69 -6.81 -8.25 1.45
CA GLY A 69 -7.49 -9.30 0.68
C GLY A 69 -8.88 -8.88 0.26
N PHE A 70 -9.44 -9.56 -0.74
CA PHE A 70 -10.77 -9.27 -1.29
C PHE A 70 -11.87 -9.24 -0.24
N PRO A 71 -12.96 -8.51 -0.45
CA PRO A 71 -14.18 -8.69 0.34
C PRO A 71 -14.53 -10.18 0.44
N SER A 72 -15.08 -10.59 1.57
CA SER A 72 -15.59 -11.97 1.78
C SER A 72 -14.56 -13.11 1.76
N VAL A 73 -13.24 -12.84 1.70
CA VAL A 73 -12.20 -13.89 1.86
C VAL A 73 -11.98 -14.34 3.32
N GLY A 74 -12.78 -13.82 4.26
CA GLY A 74 -12.70 -14.19 5.68
C GLY A 74 -11.75 -13.35 6.55
N LYS A 75 -11.31 -12.16 6.08
CA LYS A 75 -10.40 -11.28 6.86
C LYS A 75 -10.93 -10.94 8.25
N SER A 76 -12.16 -10.43 8.33
CA SER A 76 -12.75 -10.00 9.60
C SER A 76 -13.06 -11.19 10.52
N THR A 77 -13.39 -12.36 9.95
CA THR A 77 -13.50 -13.62 10.69
C THR A 77 -12.16 -14.03 11.28
N LEU A 78 -11.08 -13.97 10.48
CA LEU A 78 -9.72 -14.26 10.95
C LEU A 78 -9.30 -13.30 12.07
N LEU A 79 -9.55 -12.00 11.93
CA LEU A 79 -9.27 -11.01 12.96
C LEU A 79 -10.01 -11.35 14.26
N THR A 80 -11.32 -11.56 14.18
CA THR A 80 -12.19 -11.91 15.32
C THR A 80 -11.69 -13.16 16.05
N LEU A 81 -11.33 -14.20 15.31
CA LEU A 81 -10.83 -15.45 15.89
C LEU A 81 -9.47 -15.28 16.58
N LEU A 82 -8.59 -14.45 16.02
CA LEU A 82 -7.25 -14.21 16.58
C LEU A 82 -7.30 -13.32 17.82
N THR A 83 -8.22 -12.36 17.89
CA THR A 83 -8.26 -11.35 18.95
C THR A 83 -9.20 -11.73 20.09
N GLY A 84 -10.06 -12.75 19.90
CA GLY A 84 -11.04 -13.18 20.88
C GLY A 84 -12.16 -12.16 21.14
N THR A 85 -12.13 -11.02 20.43
CA THR A 85 -13.17 -10.00 20.46
C THR A 85 -14.10 -10.26 19.30
N HIS A 86 -15.39 -10.55 19.57
CA HIS A 86 -16.43 -10.26 18.58
C HIS A 86 -16.18 -8.84 18.12
N SER A 87 -15.97 -8.66 16.82
CA SER A 87 -15.59 -7.40 16.18
C SER A 87 -16.69 -6.34 16.35
N GLU A 88 -16.97 -5.92 17.58
CA GLU A 88 -17.59 -4.65 17.88
C GLU A 88 -16.59 -3.62 17.38
N ALA A 89 -17.03 -2.84 16.39
CA ALA A 89 -16.31 -1.68 15.93
C ALA A 89 -15.98 -0.86 17.17
N ALA A 90 -14.76 -1.02 17.69
CA ALA A 90 -14.32 -0.30 18.86
C ALA A 90 -14.33 1.16 18.46
N SER A 91 -15.39 1.85 18.87
CA SER A 91 -15.58 3.29 18.74
C SER A 91 -14.58 3.97 19.64
N TYR A 92 -13.30 3.87 19.28
CA TYR A 92 -12.32 4.85 19.69
C TYR A 92 -12.77 6.16 19.05
N GLU A 93 -13.19 7.13 19.86
CA GLU A 93 -13.79 8.41 19.48
C GLU A 93 -12.92 9.32 18.57
N PHE A 94 -11.85 8.78 18.01
CA PHE A 94 -10.93 9.44 17.08
C PHE A 94 -10.64 8.60 15.82
N THR A 95 -11.31 7.46 15.58
CA THR A 95 -11.07 6.65 14.37
C THR A 95 -11.80 7.24 13.18
N THR A 96 -11.11 8.10 12.43
CA THR A 96 -11.55 8.54 11.10
C THR A 96 -11.51 7.40 10.07
N LEU A 97 -10.90 6.25 10.42
CA LEU A 97 -10.78 5.04 9.59
C LEU A 97 -11.90 4.03 9.87
N THR A 98 -12.46 3.46 8.81
CA THR A 98 -13.13 2.14 8.81
C THR A 98 -12.13 0.99 9.01
N CYS A 99 -11.04 1.19 9.76
CA CYS A 99 -10.07 0.12 10.05
C CYS A 99 -10.43 -0.46 11.41
N ILE A 100 -10.57 -1.78 11.49
CA ILE A 100 -10.88 -2.46 12.75
C ILE A 100 -9.54 -2.91 13.37
N PRO A 101 -9.10 -2.31 14.48
CA PRO A 101 -7.93 -2.77 15.19
C PRO A 101 -8.30 -3.96 16.09
N GLY A 102 -7.44 -4.97 16.09
CA GLY A 102 -7.47 -6.08 17.01
C GLY A 102 -6.12 -6.22 17.71
N ILE A 103 -6.10 -6.60 18.98
CA ILE A 103 -4.84 -6.82 19.70
C ILE A 103 -4.74 -8.30 20.04
N ILE A 104 -3.60 -8.90 19.72
CA ILE A 104 -3.25 -10.25 20.15
C ILE A 104 -2.04 -10.20 21.07
N ASN A 105 -2.00 -11.10 22.05
CA ASN A 105 -0.84 -11.32 22.90
C ASN A 105 -0.22 -12.66 22.52
N TYR A 106 1.04 -12.63 22.09
CA TYR A 106 1.79 -13.82 21.72
C TYR A 106 3.18 -13.76 22.33
N ASN A 107 3.55 -14.73 23.18
CA ASN A 107 4.83 -14.75 23.90
C ASN A 107 5.15 -13.39 24.58
N ASP A 108 4.23 -12.91 25.42
CA ASP A 108 4.30 -11.59 26.10
C ASP A 108 4.40 -10.37 25.18
N THR A 109 4.22 -10.57 23.87
CA THR A 109 4.29 -9.54 22.86
C THR A 109 2.89 -9.15 22.40
N LYS A 110 2.51 -7.90 22.67
CA LYS A 110 1.33 -7.24 22.08
C LYS A 110 1.55 -6.97 20.60
N ILE A 111 0.68 -7.50 19.74
CA ILE A 111 0.69 -7.26 18.29
C ILE A 111 -0.66 -6.66 17.89
N GLN A 112 -0.62 -5.52 17.20
CA GLN A 112 -1.79 -4.84 16.65
C GLN A 112 -2.09 -5.39 15.25
N LEU A 113 -3.23 -6.04 15.08
CA LEU A 113 -3.80 -6.45 13.80
C LEU A 113 -4.71 -5.32 13.28
N LEU A 114 -4.63 -5.01 11.99
CA LEU A 114 -5.42 -3.96 11.36
C LEU A 114 -6.12 -4.54 10.13
N ASP A 115 -7.46 -4.60 10.12
CA ASP A 115 -8.23 -4.93 8.91
C ASP A 115 -8.31 -3.69 8.02
N LEU A 116 -7.74 -3.80 6.81
CA LEU A 116 -7.67 -2.72 5.83
C LEU A 116 -8.72 -2.93 4.73
N PRO A 117 -9.96 -2.40 4.89
CA PRO A 117 -10.93 -2.46 3.81
C PRO A 117 -10.45 -1.59 2.64
N GLY A 118 -10.64 -2.07 1.41
CA GLY A 118 -10.54 -1.20 0.24
C GLY A 118 -9.14 -0.88 -0.30
N ILE A 119 -8.08 -1.64 0.04
CA ILE A 119 -6.81 -1.55 -0.72
C ILE A 119 -7.01 -1.78 -2.22
N ILE A 120 -8.03 -2.55 -2.57
CA ILE A 120 -8.19 -3.21 -3.87
C ILE A 120 -9.01 -2.38 -4.85
N GLU A 121 -9.88 -1.50 -4.34
CA GLU A 121 -10.78 -0.69 -5.16
C GLU A 121 -10.43 0.79 -4.95
N GLY A 122 -9.52 1.30 -5.78
CA GLY A 122 -9.27 2.75 -5.88
C GLY A 122 -8.08 3.31 -5.08
N ALA A 123 -7.23 2.46 -4.48
CA ALA A 123 -5.99 2.91 -3.85
C ALA A 123 -5.01 3.54 -4.87
N SER A 124 -4.94 2.97 -6.07
CA SER A 124 -4.17 3.51 -7.21
C SER A 124 -4.81 4.74 -7.87
N GLU A 125 -6.12 4.97 -7.67
CA GLU A 125 -6.83 6.14 -8.18
C GLU A 125 -6.72 7.38 -7.27
N GLY A 126 -6.04 7.28 -6.12
CA GLY A 126 -5.80 8.43 -5.23
C GLY A 126 -7.05 9.09 -4.64
N LYS A 127 -8.22 8.44 -4.72
CA LYS A 127 -9.47 8.95 -4.12
C LYS A 127 -9.44 8.76 -2.61
N GLY A 128 -9.63 9.85 -1.87
CA GLY A 128 -9.70 10.04 -0.41
C GLY A 128 -9.30 8.86 0.49
N ARG A 129 -10.14 7.81 0.53
CA ARG A 129 -9.99 6.67 1.44
C ARG A 129 -8.80 5.76 1.11
N GLY A 130 -8.45 5.59 -0.17
CA GLY A 130 -7.36 4.69 -0.60
C GLY A 130 -5.98 5.13 -0.10
N ARG A 131 -5.72 6.44 -0.03
CA ARG A 131 -4.46 7.01 0.45
C ARG A 131 -4.17 6.69 1.92
N GLN A 132 -5.22 6.66 2.72
CA GLN A 132 -5.13 6.42 4.17
C GLN A 132 -4.78 4.95 4.44
N VAL A 133 -5.43 4.04 3.71
CA VAL A 133 -5.16 2.60 3.81
C VAL A 133 -3.72 2.27 3.39
N ILE A 134 -3.19 2.95 2.36
CA ILE A 134 -1.78 2.83 1.97
C ILE A 134 -0.84 3.29 3.08
N ALA A 135 -1.14 4.39 3.77
CA ALA A 135 -0.30 4.88 4.86
C ALA A 135 -0.25 3.88 6.03
N VAL A 136 -1.37 3.25 6.36
CA VAL A 136 -1.41 2.19 7.37
C VAL A 136 -0.62 0.95 6.92
N ALA A 137 -0.79 0.51 5.67
CA ALA A 137 -0.02 -0.61 5.13
C ALA A 137 1.50 -0.34 5.12
N LYS A 138 1.93 0.90 4.83
CA LYS A 138 3.35 1.31 4.85
C LYS A 138 3.95 1.43 6.25
N SER A 139 3.14 1.78 7.24
CA SER A 139 3.58 1.87 8.64
C SER A 139 3.48 0.53 9.39
N SER A 140 2.98 -0.53 8.73
CA SER A 140 2.88 -1.86 9.30
C SER A 140 4.20 -2.61 9.17
N ASP A 141 4.56 -3.37 10.21
CA ASP A 141 5.77 -4.18 10.24
C ASP A 141 5.61 -5.44 9.36
N LEU A 142 4.37 -5.90 9.16
CA LEU A 142 4.02 -7.02 8.30
C LEU A 142 2.70 -6.76 7.56
N VAL A 143 2.61 -7.23 6.32
CA VAL A 143 1.37 -7.26 5.53
C VAL A 143 0.96 -8.71 5.35
N LEU A 144 -0.19 -9.09 5.91
CA LEU A 144 -0.76 -10.43 5.82
C LEU A 144 -1.82 -10.48 4.72
N MET A 145 -1.51 -11.18 3.63
CA MET A 145 -2.43 -11.33 2.50
C MET A 145 -3.33 -12.54 2.70
N VAL A 146 -4.64 -12.30 2.86
CA VAL A 146 -5.68 -13.31 3.00
C VAL A 146 -6.30 -13.56 1.62
N LEU A 147 -6.29 -14.82 1.19
CA LEU A 147 -6.74 -15.24 -0.12
C LEU A 147 -7.81 -16.32 0.01
N ASP A 148 -8.80 -16.26 -0.87
CA ASP A 148 -9.71 -17.38 -1.10
C ASP A 148 -8.95 -18.48 -1.86
N ALA A 149 -8.92 -19.70 -1.31
CA ALA A 149 -8.22 -20.83 -1.88
C ALA A 149 -8.68 -21.16 -3.32
N SER A 150 -9.96 -20.95 -3.63
CA SER A 150 -10.55 -21.23 -4.94
C SER A 150 -10.11 -20.27 -6.05
N LYS A 151 -9.67 -19.06 -5.68
CA LYS A 151 -9.31 -17.97 -6.61
C LYS A 151 -7.94 -17.35 -6.29
N SER A 152 -7.11 -18.10 -5.56
CA SER A 152 -5.93 -17.60 -4.87
C SER A 152 -4.92 -16.92 -5.80
N GLU A 153 -4.62 -17.52 -6.95
CA GLU A 153 -3.59 -17.00 -7.85
C GLU A 153 -3.98 -15.66 -8.49
N GLY A 154 -5.19 -15.56 -9.05
CA GLY A 154 -5.68 -14.31 -9.64
C GLY A 154 -5.76 -13.18 -8.62
N HIS A 155 -6.30 -13.48 -7.43
CA HIS A 155 -6.38 -12.51 -6.34
C HIS A 155 -4.99 -12.05 -5.88
N ARG A 156 -4.04 -12.99 -5.72
CA ARG A 156 -2.67 -12.68 -5.34
C ARG A 156 -1.98 -11.74 -6.32
N GLN A 157 -2.12 -12.01 -7.62
CA GLN A 157 -1.50 -11.19 -8.67
C GLN A 157 -2.03 -9.75 -8.64
N ILE A 158 -3.35 -9.58 -8.53
CA ILE A 158 -3.99 -8.26 -8.46
C ILE A 158 -3.51 -7.50 -7.22
N LEU A 159 -3.59 -8.12 -6.04
CA LEU A 159 -3.20 -7.48 -4.78
C LEU A 159 -1.72 -7.12 -4.77
N THR A 160 -0.85 -8.00 -5.27
CA THR A 160 0.58 -7.74 -5.37
C THR A 160 0.85 -6.53 -6.26
N ARG A 161 0.16 -6.42 -7.41
CA ARG A 161 0.31 -5.30 -8.34
C ARG A 161 -0.11 -3.98 -7.71
N GLU A 162 -1.25 -3.95 -7.03
CA GLU A 162 -1.74 -2.74 -6.34
C GLU A 162 -0.78 -2.30 -5.23
N LEU A 163 -0.33 -3.23 -4.39
CA LEU A 163 0.64 -2.93 -3.32
C LEU A 163 1.97 -2.42 -3.88
N GLU A 164 2.48 -3.01 -4.97
CA GLU A 164 3.71 -2.53 -5.61
C GLU A 164 3.54 -1.16 -6.27
N ALA A 165 2.35 -0.87 -6.83
CA ALA A 165 2.02 0.42 -7.42
C ALA A 165 2.07 1.55 -6.40
N VAL A 166 1.68 1.28 -5.15
CA VAL A 166 1.74 2.26 -4.05
C VAL A 166 3.10 2.32 -3.36
N GLY A 167 4.07 1.54 -3.84
CA GLY A 167 5.47 1.58 -3.39
C GLY A 167 5.85 0.55 -2.33
N LEU A 168 4.96 -0.38 -1.96
CA LEU A 168 5.34 -1.51 -1.11
C LEU A 168 6.19 -2.51 -1.91
N ARG A 169 7.13 -3.17 -1.24
CA ARG A 169 8.00 -4.19 -1.85
C ARG A 169 7.92 -5.45 -0.99
N LEU A 170 6.99 -6.32 -1.36
CA LEU A 170 6.67 -7.52 -0.59
C LEU A 170 7.83 -8.52 -0.65
N ASN A 171 8.28 -8.98 0.52
CA ASN A 171 9.31 -10.01 0.67
C ASN A 171 10.61 -9.73 -0.11
N LYS A 172 10.96 -8.46 -0.29
CA LYS A 172 12.15 -8.02 -1.03
C LYS A 172 13.08 -7.25 -0.09
N ARG A 173 14.37 -7.51 -0.20
CA ARG A 173 15.40 -6.65 0.42
C ARG A 173 15.68 -5.45 -0.48
N PRO A 174 16.10 -4.30 0.06
CA PRO A 174 16.58 -3.20 -0.76
C PRO A 174 17.69 -3.68 -1.70
N PRO A 175 17.66 -3.28 -2.98
CA PRO A 175 18.71 -3.65 -3.93
C PRO A 175 20.05 -3.04 -3.49
N GLN A 176 21.14 -3.80 -3.64
CA GLN A 176 22.49 -3.35 -3.29
C GLN A 176 23.06 -2.45 -4.39
N VAL A 177 22.49 -1.26 -4.56
CA VAL A 177 22.90 -0.26 -5.55
C VAL A 177 23.24 1.04 -4.83
N CYS A 178 24.44 1.55 -5.06
CA CYS A 178 24.89 2.83 -4.53
C CYS A 178 25.00 3.85 -5.67
N PHE A 179 24.41 5.03 -5.47
CA PHE A 179 24.57 6.16 -6.37
C PHE A 179 25.60 7.13 -5.77
N SER A 180 26.78 7.25 -6.37
CA SER A 180 27.78 8.25 -5.98
C SER A 180 27.67 9.46 -6.90
N VAL A 181 27.31 10.62 -6.35
CA VAL A 181 27.36 11.88 -7.08
C VAL A 181 28.77 12.43 -6.98
N VAL A 182 29.53 12.35 -8.07
CA VAL A 182 30.88 12.92 -8.14
C VAL A 182 30.75 14.39 -8.52
N TYR A 183 30.95 15.27 -7.55
CA TYR A 183 31.12 16.70 -7.83
C TYR A 183 32.51 16.91 -8.43
N LYS A 184 32.56 17.28 -9.72
CA LYS A 184 33.77 17.87 -10.28
C LYS A 184 33.88 19.28 -9.70
N TYR A 185 34.83 19.48 -8.79
CA TYR A 185 35.34 20.81 -8.51
C TYR A 185 36.02 21.30 -9.80
N ILE A 186 35.45 22.35 -10.41
CA ILE A 186 36.05 23.11 -11.51
C ILE A 186 36.95 24.16 -10.88
#